data_AF-A0A6A4AMC1-F1
#
_entry.id   AF-A0A6A4AMC1-F1
#
_cell.length_a   1.000
_cell.length_b   1.000
_cell.length_c   1.000
_cell.angle_alpha   90.00
_cell.angle_beta   90.00
_cell.angle_gamma   90.00
#
_symmetry.space_group_name_H-M   'P 1'
#
loop_
_entity.id
_entity.type
_entity.pdbx_description
1 polymer ?
#
loop_
_entity_poly.entity_id
_entity_poly.type
_entity_poly.pdbx_seq_one_letter_code
_entity_poly.pdbx_strand_id
1 'polypeptide(L)' 'MQKVYSRLNLPLPYDPELRGHRINNIFRMANYRVRTVGISQIRTTFSGEMELSSE' A
#
# COMPACT_ATOMS: atom_id res chain seq x y z
N MET A 1 -9.13 12.98 -0.70
CA MET A 1 -9.17 12.97 0.77
C MET A 1 -8.48 14.17 1.40
N GLN A 2 -7.16 14.39 1.29
CA GLN A 2 -6.51 15.57 1.91
C GLN A 2 -7.19 16.90 1.56
N LYS A 3 -7.49 17.12 0.27
CA LYS A 3 -8.21 18.32 -0.21
C LYS A 3 -9.57 18.54 0.47
N VAL A 4 -10.25 17.50 0.95
CA VAL A 4 -11.55 17.63 1.64
C VAL A 4 -11.34 18.13 3.08
N TYR A 5 -10.44 17.49 3.83
CA TYR A 5 -10.09 17.91 5.19
C TYR A 5 -9.52 19.33 5.20
N SER A 6 -8.64 19.69 4.25
CA SER A 6 -8.12 21.05 4.11
C SER A 6 -9.20 22.08 3.79
N ARG A 7 -10.18 21.74 2.93
CA ARG A 7 -11.30 22.65 2.61
C ARG A 7 -12.28 22.83 3.77
N LEU A 8 -12.38 21.83 4.64
CA LEU A 8 -13.24 21.86 5.82
C LEU A 8 -12.50 22.35 7.08
N ASN A 9 -11.23 22.76 6.97
CA ASN A 9 -10.36 23.09 8.11
C ASN A 9 -10.30 21.99 9.19
N LEU A 10 -10.45 20.73 8.77
CA LEU A 10 -10.36 19.58 9.66
C LEU A 10 -8.92 19.04 9.67
N PRO A 11 -8.42 18.56 10.82
CA PRO A 11 -7.14 17.88 10.86
C PRO A 11 -7.20 16.60 10.02
N LEU A 12 -6.05 16.21 9.45
CA LEU A 12 -5.97 14.96 8.73
C LEU A 12 -6.10 13.79 9.73
N PRO A 13 -6.83 12.73 9.37
CA PRO A 13 -7.02 11.57 10.24
C PRO A 13 -5.76 10.68 10.32
N TYR A 14 -4.63 11.12 9.75
CA TYR A 14 -3.37 10.42 9.70
C TYR A 14 -2.22 11.41 9.54
N ASP A 15 -1.04 10.97 9.95
CA ASP A 15 0.22 11.66 9.67
C ASP A 15 0.59 11.52 8.18
N PRO A 16 0.71 12.65 7.43
CA PRO A 16 1.11 12.64 6.02
C PRO A 16 2.48 12.01 5.75
N GLU A 17 3.46 12.23 6.62
CA GLU A 17 4.84 11.76 6.43
C GLU A 17 4.90 10.25 6.58
N LEU A 18 4.38 9.74 7.70
CA LEU A 18 4.28 8.31 7.95
C LEU A 18 3.48 7.59 6.86
N ARG A 19 2.40 8.20 6.37
CA ARG A 19 1.62 7.66 5.24
C ARG A 19 2.46 7.58 3.96
N GLY A 20 3.25 8.61 3.67
CA GLY A 20 4.17 8.62 2.53
C GLY A 20 5.17 7.47 2.58
N HIS A 21 5.80 7.25 3.75
CA HIS A 21 6.72 6.14 3.96
C HIS A 21 6.06 4.77 3.77
N ARG A 22 4.87 4.56 4.36
CA ARG A 22 4.12 3.31 4.22
C ARG A 22 3.76 3.00 2.76
N ILE A 23 3.29 4.01 2.02
CA ILE A 23 2.96 3.87 0.60
C ILE A 23 4.21 3.49 -0.21
N ASN A 24 5.32 4.21 -0.01
CA ASN A 24 6.59 3.89 -0.66
C ASN A 24 7.07 2.47 -0.37
N ASN A 25 6.90 2.02 0.87
CA ASN A 25 7.25 0.65 1.26
C ASN A 25 6.39 -0.40 0.55
N ILE A 26 5.07 -0.19 0.49
CA ILE A 26 4.14 -1.11 -0.23
C ILE A 26 4.56 -1.24 -1.70
N PHE A 27 4.84 -0.12 -2.37
CA PHE A 27 5.29 -0.15 -3.76
C PHE A 27 6.64 -0.85 -3.92
N ARG A 28 7.59 -0.62 -3.02
CA ARG A 28 8.88 -1.33 -3.03
C ARG A 28 8.70 -2.84 -2.89
N MET A 29 7.91 -3.29 -1.91
CA MET A 29 7.65 -4.71 -1.66
C MET A 29 6.92 -5.37 -2.83
N ALA A 30 5.89 -4.71 -3.37
CA ALA A 30 5.17 -5.18 -4.56
C ALA A 30 6.11 -5.32 -5.77
N ASN A 31 6.92 -4.29 -6.02
CA ASN A 31 7.89 -4.27 -7.10
C ASN A 31 8.99 -5.33 -6.94
N TYR A 32 9.44 -5.56 -5.70
CA TYR A 32 10.40 -6.60 -5.39
C TYR A 32 9.80 -7.98 -5.70
N ARG A 33 8.60 -8.26 -5.17
CA ARG A 33 7.88 -9.52 -5.41
C ARG A 33 7.69 -9.81 -6.90
N VAL A 34 7.23 -8.82 -7.68
CA VAL A 34 7.05 -8.96 -9.14
C VAL A 34 8.37 -9.24 -9.86
N ARG A 35 9.48 -8.65 -9.43
CA ARG A 35 10.81 -8.90 -10.02
C ARG A 35 11.40 -10.26 -9.64
N THR A 36 11.02 -10.81 -8.49
CA THR A 36 11.54 -12.09 -8.01
C THR A 36 10.76 -13.30 -8.49
N VAL A 37 9.50 -13.14 -8.92
CA VAL A 37 8.71 -14.27 -9.44
C VAL A 37 8.95 -14.55 -10.92
N GLY A 38 8.60 -15.75 -11.37
CA GLY A 38 8.58 -16.08 -12.80
C GLY A 38 7.49 -15.31 -13.57
N ILE A 39 7.71 -15.06 -14.86
CA ILE A 39 6.79 -14.29 -15.74
C ILE A 39 5.36 -14.86 -15.72
N SER A 40 5.24 -16.19 -15.73
CA SER A 40 3.94 -16.90 -15.68
C SER A 40 3.17 -16.69 -14.37
N GLN A 41 3.85 -16.24 -13.31
CA GLN A 41 3.29 -16.05 -11.97
C GLN A 41 3.06 -14.58 -11.63
N ILE A 42 3.46 -13.62 -12.49
CA ILE A 42 3.29 -12.17 -12.22
C ILE A 42 1.83 -11.83 -11.92
N ARG A 43 0.87 -12.38 -12.67
CA ARG A 43 -0.57 -12.12 -12.47
C ARG A 43 -1.08 -12.67 -11.12
N THR A 44 -0.44 -13.70 -10.58
CA THR A 44 -0.86 -14.36 -9.33
C THR A 44 -0.03 -13.96 -8.11
N THR A 45 0.97 -13.07 -8.26
CA THR A 45 1.83 -12.57 -7.17
C THR A 45 1.10 -11.98 -5.98
N PHE A 46 -0.12 -11.47 -6.19
CA PHE A 46 -0.96 -10.85 -5.17
C PHE A 46 -2.27 -11.61 -4.93
N SER A 47 -2.48 -12.76 -5.60
CA SER A 47 -3.74 -13.52 -5.53
C SER A 47 -3.77 -14.59 -4.43
N GLY A 48 -2.67 -14.81 -3.70
CA GLY A 48 -2.61 -15.69 -2.53
C GLY A 48 -1.59 -15.14 -1.53
N GLU A 49 -1.87 -15.29 -0.23
CA GLU A 49 -1.10 -14.77 0.93
C GLU A 49 -1.44 -13.33 1.38
N MET A 50 -2.71 -12.93 1.29
CA MET A 50 -3.30 -11.95 2.21
C MET A 50 -4.63 -12.49 2.73
N GLU A 51 -4.66 -13.79 3.04
CA GLU A 51 -5.71 -14.36 3.88
C GLU A 51 -5.37 -14.02 5.34
N LEU A 52 -6.15 -13.09 5.88
CA LEU A 52 -6.69 -13.15 7.24
C LEU A 52 -5.74 -13.66 8.34
N SER A 53 -4.82 -12.82 8.80
CA SER A 53 -4.50 -12.82 10.25
C SER A 53 -5.55 -11.97 10.95
N SER A 54 -6.77 -12.50 11.00
CA SER A 54 -7.77 -12.12 11.98
C SER A 54 -7.60 -13.06 13.16
N GLU A 55 -6.72 -12.69 14.09
CA GLU A 55 -6.81 -13.10 15.50
C GLU A 55 -6.92 -11.84 16.36
#